data_AF-A0A6I7XDC5-F1
#
_entry.id   AF-A0A6I7XDC5-F1
#
_cell.length_a   1.000
_cell.length_b   1.000
_cell.length_c   1.000
_cell.angle_alpha   90.00
_cell.angle_beta   90.00
_cell.angle_gamma   90.00
#
_symmetry.space_group_name_H-M   'P 1'
#
loop_
_entity.id
_entity.type
_entity.pdbx_description
1 polymer ?
#
loop_
_entity_poly.entity_id
_entity_poly.type
_entity_poly.pdbx_seq_one_letter_code
_entity_poly.pdbx_strand_id
1 'polypeptide(L)' 'MGNFSLAIQPVESIQAQFNIVTARTVLELNGVACFSLEDIIPEKQQIVCSRSFKKRLSQY' A
#
# COMPACT_ATOMS: atom_id res chain seq x y z
N MET A 1 4.27 21.65 17.27
CA MET A 1 3.81 21.32 15.90
C MET A 1 4.34 19.93 15.59
N GLY A 2 3.44 18.95 15.47
CA GLY A 2 3.82 17.54 15.39
C GLY A 2 4.45 17.18 14.05
N ASN A 3 5.54 16.43 14.13
CA ASN A 3 6.24 15.75 13.05
C ASN A 3 5.42 14.54 12.55
N PHE A 4 4.28 14.81 11.88
CA PHE A 4 3.39 13.78 11.32
C PHE A 4 3.82 13.27 9.94
N SER A 5 4.91 13.80 9.39
CA SER A 5 5.37 13.37 8.06
C SER A 5 5.95 11.95 8.14
N LEU A 6 5.46 11.08 7.26
CA LEU A 6 5.94 9.70 7.14
C LEU A 6 7.40 9.66 6.66
N ALA A 7 7.83 10.61 5.82
CA ALA A 7 9.16 10.64 5.22
C ALA A 7 10.30 10.80 6.25
N ILE A 8 10.03 11.39 7.42
CA ILE A 8 11.02 11.62 8.47
C ILE A 8 11.01 10.55 9.57
N GLN A 9 10.21 9.50 9.41
CA GLN A 9 10.13 8.41 10.38
C GLN A 9 11.25 7.38 10.14
N PRO A 10 11.81 6.78 11.21
CA PRO A 10 12.79 5.71 11.07
C PRO A 10 12.15 4.46 10.44
N VAL A 11 12.79 3.92 9.41
CA VAL A 11 12.25 2.85 8.55
C VAL A 11 12.04 1.57 9.36
N GLU A 12 12.98 1.22 10.24
CA GLU A 12 12.93 0.04 11.09
C GLU A 12 11.74 0.10 12.06
N SER A 13 11.49 1.28 12.64
CA SER A 13 10.35 1.50 13.53
C SER A 13 9.02 1.40 12.81
N ILE A 14 8.91 1.94 11.59
CA ILE A 14 7.71 1.83 10.76
C ILE A 14 7.47 0.38 10.35
N GLN A 15 8.52 -0.36 9.96
CA GLN A 15 8.39 -1.77 9.61
C GLN A 15 7.91 -2.62 10.78
N ALA A 16 8.46 -2.37 11.99
CA ALA A 16 8.10 -3.11 13.18
C ALA A 16 6.67 -2.82 13.68
N GLN A 17 6.21 -1.57 13.56
CA GLN A 17 4.87 -1.17 14.01
C GLN A 17 3.76 -1.47 12.99
N PHE A 18 4.09 -1.39 11.70
CA PHE A 18 3.12 -1.55 10.61
C PHE A 18 3.50 -2.78 9.78
N ASN A 19 4.18 -2.56 8.65
CA ASN A 19 4.60 -3.60 7.74
C ASN A 19 5.69 -3.10 6.79
N ILE A 20 6.22 -4.01 5.98
CA ILE A 20 7.25 -3.71 4.98
C ILE A 20 6.77 -2.74 3.87
N VAL A 21 5.47 -2.72 3.54
CA VAL A 21 4.93 -1.84 2.50
C VAL A 21 5.02 -0.39 2.96
N THR A 22 4.59 -0.10 4.19
CA THR A 22 4.70 1.25 4.76
C THR A 22 6.16 1.68 4.91
N ALA A 23 7.04 0.76 5.29
CA ALA A 23 8.48 1.03 5.38
C ALA A 23 9.09 1.36 4.00
N ARG A 24 8.69 0.64 2.95
CA ARG A 24 9.07 0.96 1.55
C ARG A 24 8.55 2.32 1.13
N THR A 25 7.35 2.71 1.55
CA THR A 25 6.84 4.06 1.27
C THR A 25 7.71 5.15 1.90
N VAL A 26 8.26 4.95 3.11
CA VAL A 26 9.23 5.89 3.71
C VAL A 26 10.47 6.01 2.82
N LEU A 27 11.02 4.88 2.36
CA LEU A 27 12.20 4.84 1.49
C LEU A 27 11.94 5.55 0.14
N GLU A 28 10.80 5.26 -0.50
CA GLU A 28 10.40 5.88 -1.76
C GLU A 28 10.21 7.40 -1.64
N LEU A 29 9.61 7.87 -0.55
CA LEU A 29 9.49 9.31 -0.25
C LEU A 29 10.85 9.99 -0.08
N ASN A 30 11.90 9.23 0.26
CA ASN A 30 13.28 9.69 0.36
C ASN A 30 14.09 9.41 -0.92
N GLY A 31 13.43 9.07 -2.04
CA GLY A 31 14.08 8.88 -3.34
C GLY A 31 14.71 7.50 -3.55
N VAL A 32 14.48 6.54 -2.64
CA VAL A 32 14.96 5.16 -2.79
C VAL A 32 13.90 4.34 -3.53
N ALA A 33 14.16 4.05 -4.81
CA ALA A 33 13.30 3.17 -5.59
C ALA A 33 13.30 1.75 -5.00
N CYS A 34 12.15 1.29 -4.49
CA CYS A 34 12.01 -0.02 -3.86
C CYS A 34 11.59 -1.13 -4.84
N PHE A 35 11.09 -0.74 -6.01
CA PHE A 35 10.72 -1.62 -7.10
C PHE A 35 11.30 -1.10 -8.41
N SER A 36 11.71 -2.02 -9.29
CA SER A 36 12.02 -1.69 -10.67
C SER A 36 10.73 -1.42 -11.44
N LEU A 37 10.81 -0.54 -12.44
CA LEU A 37 9.72 -0.42 -13.40
C LEU A 37 9.66 -1.71 -14.22
N GLU A 38 8.46 -2.29 -14.31
CA GLU A 38 8.21 -3.45 -15.16
C GLU A 38 7.95 -2.97 -16.59
N ASP A 39 8.80 -3.37 -17.54
CA ASP A 39 8.64 -2.97 -18.96
C ASP A 39 7.44 -3.66 -19.63
N ILE A 40 7.04 -4.83 -19.12
CA ILE A 40 5.93 -5.63 -19.63
C ILE A 40 5.10 -6.09 -18.44
N ILE A 41 3.87 -5.58 -18.33
CA ILE A 41 2.91 -6.04 -17.33
C ILE A 41 2.47 -7.45 -17.74
N PRO A 42 2.60 -8.47 -16.89
CA PRO A 42 2.14 -9.82 -17.21
C PRO A 42 0.64 -9.84 -17.46
N GLU A 43 0.17 -10.79 -18.28
CA GLU A 43 -1.26 -10.93 -18.55
C GLU A 43 -2.03 -11.11 -17.23
N LYS A 44 -3.00 -10.23 -16.99
CA LYS A 44 -3.74 -10.18 -15.73
C LYS A 44 -4.70 -11.37 -15.63
N GLN A 45 -4.30 -12.40 -14.88
CA GLN A 45 -5.11 -13.58 -14.62
C GLN A 45 -6.11 -13.35 -13.47
N GLN A 46 -7.31 -12.85 -13.76
CA GLN A 46 -8.35 -12.60 -12.76
C GLN A 46 -9.78 -12.82 -13.30
N ILE A 47 -10.65 -13.47 -12.51
CA ILE A 47 -12.10 -13.51 -12.72
C ILE A 47 -12.76 -12.95 -11.45
N VAL A 48 -13.38 -11.77 -11.52
CA VAL A 48 -13.89 -11.04 -10.35
C VAL A 48 -15.32 -10.57 -10.57
N CYS A 49 -16.19 -10.84 -9.59
CA CYS A 49 -17.51 -10.22 -9.47
C CYS A 49 -17.60 -9.50 -8.12
N SER A 50 -17.48 -8.17 -8.12
CA SER A 50 -17.65 -7.38 -6.89
C SER A 50 -19.09 -6.86 -6.79
N ARG A 51 -19.75 -7.08 -5.66
CA ARG A 51 -21.05 -6.49 -5.33
C ARG A 51 -20.98 -5.85 -3.95
N SER A 52 -21.15 -4.54 -3.91
CA SER A 52 -21.17 -3.76 -2.68
C SER A 52 -22.59 -3.25 -2.42
N PHE A 53 -23.06 -3.38 -1.17
CA PHE A 53 -24.36 -2.89 -0.76
C PHE A 53 -24.20 -1.80 0.29
N LYS A 54 -24.83 -0.64 0.05
CA LYS A 54 -24.81 0.52 0.98
C LYS A 54 -25.47 0.21 2.32
N LYS A 55 -26.39 -0.75 2.35
CA LYS A 55 -27.12 -1.19 3.53
C LYS A 55 -27.23 -2.71 3.51
N ARG A 56 -27.43 -3.31 4.67
CA ARG A 56 -27.64 -4.76 4.82
C ARG A 56 -28.80 -5.20 3.93
N LEU A 57 -28.59 -6.27 3.15
CA LEU A 57 -29.67 -6.94 2.45
C LEU A 57 -30.52 -7.71 3.46
N SER A 58 -31.83 -7.45 3.46
CA SER A 58 -32.79 -8.17 4.30
C SER A 58 -33.42 -9.36 3.57
N GLN A 59 -33.35 -9.39 2.25
CA GLN A 59 -33.90 -10.44 1.39
C GLN A 59 -33.03 -10.60 0.13
N TYR A 60 -33.06 -11.81 -0.42
CA TYR A 60 -32.36 -12.19 -1.65
C TYR A 60 -33.24 -11.94 -2.87
#